data_AF-A0A7Z7VW44-F1
#
_entry.id   AF-A0A7Z7VW44-F1
#
_cell.length_a   1.000
_cell.length_b   1.000
_cell.length_c   1.000
_cell.angle_alpha   90.00
_cell.angle_beta   90.00
_cell.angle_gamma   90.00
#
_symmetry.space_group_name_H-M   'P 1'
#
loop_
_entity.id
_entity.type
_entity.pdbx_description
1 polymer ?
#
loop_
_entity_poly.entity_id
_entity_poly.type
_entity_poly.pdbx_seq_one_letter_code
_entity_poly.pdbx_strand_id
1 'polypeptide(L)'
;MGGEQTDQIERKANIKFLTASVIVYGQYVLSFISLLLLVIGGADSEGLLIGMIPFLLVSVPAVMLGVFQNRFDARMPKLGEANYVEKSMQIMDEGERHITIVSMFKVYHFNISLLFLGILILVWISIVGNYNQAPGIIVLIILFGYNVFGYLWKVSRFYRE
;
A
#
# COMPACT_ATOMS: atom_id res chain seq x y z
N MET A 1 -7.86 27.37 21.73
CA MET A 1 -8.72 26.66 20.76
C MET A 1 -8.71 25.20 21.18
N GLY A 2 -9.88 24.67 21.56
CA GLY A 2 -10.02 23.51 22.45
C GLY A 2 -9.69 22.17 21.79
N GLY A 3 -9.10 21.25 22.57
CA GLY A 3 -8.65 19.93 22.13
C GLY A 3 -9.71 19.12 21.38
N GLU A 4 -10.98 19.21 21.77
CA GLU A 4 -12.08 18.51 21.08
C GLU A 4 -12.24 18.87 19.60
N GLN A 5 -11.94 20.12 19.20
CA GLN A 5 -12.02 20.51 17.78
C GLN A 5 -10.85 19.95 16.97
N THR A 6 -9.67 19.85 17.57
CA THR A 6 -8.48 19.26 16.95
C THR A 6 -8.66 17.76 16.77
N ASP A 7 -9.14 17.06 17.79
CA ASP A 7 -9.39 15.61 17.76
C ASP A 7 -10.43 15.21 16.69
N GLN A 8 -11.48 16.03 16.52
CA GLN A 8 -12.49 15.81 15.47
C GLN A 8 -11.93 16.01 14.05
N ILE A 9 -11.04 16.99 13.87
CA ILE A 9 -10.39 17.25 12.58
C ILE A 9 -9.44 16.10 12.21
N GLU A 10 -8.65 15.62 13.17
CA GLU A 10 -7.72 14.50 13.01
C GLU A 10 -8.46 13.20 12.67
N ARG A 11 -9.52 12.85 13.42
CA ARG A 11 -10.36 11.67 13.13
C ARG A 11 -10.93 11.72 11.71
N LYS A 12 -11.44 12.88 11.29
CA LYS A 12 -12.02 13.05 9.94
C LYS A 12 -10.95 12.95 8.84
N ALA A 13 -9.74 13.43 9.09
CA ALA A 13 -8.61 13.28 8.17
C ALA A 13 -8.19 11.80 8.04
N ASN A 14 -8.10 11.07 9.15
CA ASN A 14 -7.74 9.65 9.16
C ASN A 14 -8.77 8.80 8.40
N ILE A 15 -10.07 9.03 8.58
CA ILE A 15 -11.12 8.32 7.83
C ILE A 15 -11.01 8.57 6.31
N LYS A 16 -10.73 9.82 5.90
CA LYS A 16 -10.52 10.17 4.49
C LYS A 16 -9.29 9.48 3.91
N PHE A 17 -8.18 9.46 4.65
CA PHE A 17 -6.96 8.77 4.26
C PHE A 17 -7.19 7.26 4.09
N LEU A 18 -7.93 6.64 5.01
CA LEU A 18 -8.28 5.22 4.99
C LEU A 18 -9.12 4.87 3.75
N THR A 19 -10.14 5.70 3.47
CA THR A 19 -11.00 5.53 2.29
C THR A 19 -10.19 5.65 1.00
N ALA A 20 -9.31 6.66 0.90
CA ALA A 20 -8.46 6.83 -0.27
C ALA A 20 -7.45 5.68 -0.44
N SER A 21 -6.92 5.16 0.67
CA SER A 21 -6.03 4.00 0.68
C SER A 21 -6.72 2.76 0.11
N VAL A 22 -7.96 2.47 0.54
CA VAL A 22 -8.75 1.35 0.00
C VAL A 22 -8.92 1.45 -1.51
N ILE A 23 -9.19 2.66 -2.02
CA ILE A 23 -9.34 2.91 -3.46
C ILE A 23 -8.03 2.62 -4.20
N VAL A 24 -6.92 3.19 -3.73
CA VAL A 24 -5.60 3.04 -4.38
C VAL A 24 -5.13 1.59 -4.36
N TYR A 25 -5.27 0.89 -3.23
CA TYR A 25 -4.87 -0.51 -3.16
C TYR A 25 -5.79 -1.43 -3.98
N GLY A 26 -7.08 -1.10 -4.09
CA GLY A 26 -7.98 -1.77 -5.02
C GLY A 26 -7.54 -1.61 -6.47
N GLN A 27 -7.09 -0.41 -6.86
CA GLN A 27 -6.54 -0.16 -8.19
C GLN A 27 -5.25 -0.98 -8.45
N TYR A 28 -4.39 -1.15 -7.45
CA TYR A 28 -3.21 -2.02 -7.59
C TYR A 28 -3.58 -3.48 -7.80
N VAL A 29 -4.58 -4.01 -7.08
CA VAL A 29 -5.06 -5.38 -7.30
C VAL A 29 -5.57 -5.56 -8.73
N LEU A 30 -6.37 -4.62 -9.23
CA LEU A 30 -6.85 -4.65 -10.62
C LEU A 30 -5.69 -4.59 -11.63
N SER A 31 -4.68 -3.76 -11.35
CA SER A 31 -3.49 -3.66 -12.20
C SER A 31 -2.68 -4.95 -12.20
N PHE A 32 -2.53 -5.62 -11.05
CA PHE A 32 -1.84 -6.91 -10.98
C PHE A 32 -2.62 -8.03 -11.69
N ILE A 33 -3.94 -8.02 -11.60
CA ILE A 33 -4.78 -8.95 -12.38
C ILE A 33 -4.58 -8.71 -13.88
N SER A 34 -4.50 -7.46 -14.33
CA SER A 34 -4.21 -7.15 -15.73
C SER A 34 -2.85 -7.69 -16.17
N LEU A 35 -1.80 -7.53 -15.35
CA LEU A 35 -0.46 -8.08 -15.63
C LEU A 35 -0.46 -9.62 -15.64
N LEU A 36 -1.22 -10.24 -14.73
CA LEU A 36 -1.42 -11.70 -14.70
C LEU A 36 -2.08 -12.19 -16.00
N LEU A 37 -3.08 -11.48 -16.51
CA LEU A 37 -3.74 -11.86 -17.77
C LEU A 37 -2.78 -11.81 -18.96
N LEU A 38 -1.83 -10.87 -18.98
CA LEU A 38 -0.78 -10.84 -20.01
C LEU A 38 0.17 -12.02 -19.90
N VAL A 39 0.54 -12.40 -18.68
CA VAL A 39 1.35 -13.60 -18.42
C VAL A 39 0.62 -14.87 -18.89
N ILE A 40 -0.67 -15.01 -18.56
CA ILE A 40 -1.48 -16.16 -19.00
C ILE A 40 -1.66 -16.17 -20.51
N GLY A 41 -1.84 -14.99 -21.11
CA GLY A 41 -2.01 -14.81 -22.55
C GLY A 41 -0.74 -15.01 -23.37
N GLY A 42 0.42 -15.25 -22.72
CA GLY A 42 1.70 -15.41 -23.42
C GLY A 42 2.16 -14.14 -24.13
N ALA A 43 1.90 -12.97 -23.54
CA ALA A 43 2.30 -11.69 -24.09
C ALA A 43 3.83 -11.61 -24.26
N ASP A 44 4.27 -10.95 -25.32
CA ASP A 44 5.68 -10.69 -25.59
C ASP A 44 6.17 -9.42 -24.84
N SER A 45 7.41 -9.03 -25.11
CA SER A 45 8.03 -7.87 -24.47
C SER A 45 7.31 -6.55 -24.81
N GLU A 46 6.66 -6.45 -25.97
CA GLU A 46 5.86 -5.29 -26.34
C GLU A 46 4.54 -5.26 -25.55
N GLY A 47 3.90 -6.42 -25.38
CA GLY A 47 2.73 -6.58 -24.52
C GLY A 47 2.99 -6.20 -23.06
N LEU A 48 4.19 -6.47 -22.53
CA LEU A 48 4.61 -6.03 -21.20
C LEU A 48 4.57 -4.50 -21.07
N LEU A 49 5.13 -3.78 -22.04
CA LEU A 49 5.18 -2.31 -22.01
C LEU A 49 3.79 -1.69 -21.96
N ILE A 50 2.86 -2.23 -22.75
CA ILE A 50 1.46 -1.79 -22.76
C ILE A 50 0.78 -2.12 -21.43
N GLY A 51 1.02 -3.32 -20.89
CA GLY A 51 0.51 -3.78 -19.60
C GLY A 51 0.98 -2.96 -18.40
N MET A 52 2.18 -2.37 -18.49
CA MET A 52 2.72 -1.50 -17.45
C MET A 52 2.07 -0.11 -17.42
N ILE A 53 1.42 0.34 -18.49
CA ILE A 53 0.82 1.69 -18.53
C ILE A 53 -0.27 1.87 -17.46
N PRO A 54 -1.29 0.99 -17.34
CA PRO A 54 -2.26 1.06 -16.25
C PRO A 54 -1.60 1.03 -14.87
N PHE A 55 -0.57 0.21 -14.70
CA PHE A 55 0.17 0.09 -13.45
C PHE A 55 0.90 1.38 -13.05
N LEU A 56 1.57 2.02 -14.00
CA LEU A 56 2.25 3.30 -13.78
C LEU A 56 1.25 4.43 -13.48
N LEU A 57 0.08 4.43 -14.14
CA LEU A 57 -0.98 5.39 -13.85
C LEU A 57 -1.54 5.26 -12.43
N VAL A 58 -1.71 4.04 -11.93
CA VAL A 58 -2.14 3.78 -10.53
C VAL A 58 -1.06 4.18 -9.51
N SER A 59 0.21 4.15 -9.91
CA SER A 59 1.31 4.53 -9.03
C SER A 59 1.35 6.03 -8.70
N VAL A 60 0.85 6.89 -9.58
CA VAL A 60 0.78 8.36 -9.37
C VAL A 60 -0.06 8.74 -8.14
N PRO A 61 -1.35 8.37 -8.03
CA PRO A 61 -2.17 8.69 -6.85
C PRO A 61 -1.65 8.01 -5.57
N ALA A 62 -1.00 6.86 -5.68
CA ALA A 62 -0.40 6.17 -4.53
C ALA A 62 0.76 6.98 -3.92
N VAL A 63 1.66 7.49 -4.75
CA VAL A 63 2.75 8.37 -4.32
C VAL A 63 2.17 9.67 -3.76
N MET A 64 1.13 10.23 -4.38
CA MET A 64 0.44 11.42 -3.86
C MET A 64 -0.17 11.18 -2.47
N LEU A 65 -0.78 10.02 -2.21
CA LEU A 65 -1.29 9.69 -0.88
C LEU A 65 -0.19 9.57 0.17
N GLY A 66 0.94 8.93 -0.18
CA GLY A 66 2.10 8.84 0.71
C GLY A 66 2.71 10.22 1.02
N VAL A 67 2.77 11.11 0.03
CA VAL A 67 3.24 12.50 0.22
C VAL A 67 2.20 13.36 0.94
N PHE A 68 0.91 13.10 0.76
CA PHE A 68 -0.18 13.83 1.41
C PHE A 68 -0.18 13.61 2.92
N GLN A 69 0.14 12.39 3.37
CA GLN A 69 0.30 12.09 4.80
C GLN A 69 1.34 13.02 5.46
N ASN A 70 2.45 13.30 4.77
CA ASN A 70 3.50 14.21 5.23
C ASN A 70 3.11 15.71 5.21
N ARG A 71 2.02 16.08 4.53
CA ARG A 71 1.54 17.48 4.44
C ARG A 71 0.52 17.83 5.51
N PHE A 72 -0.18 16.83 6.05
CA PHE A 72 -1.21 17.03 7.08
C PHE A 72 -0.62 17.11 8.50
N ASP A 73 0.48 16.42 8.75
CA ASP A 73 1.21 16.51 10.02
C ASP A 73 2.67 16.90 9.78
N ALA A 74 3.00 18.14 10.13
CA ALA A 74 4.35 18.70 9.97
C ALA A 74 5.41 17.99 10.84
N ARG A 75 5.00 17.12 11.76
CA ARG A 75 5.90 16.31 12.59
C ARG A 75 6.37 15.07 11.84
N MET A 76 5.63 14.60 10.82
CA MET A 76 5.99 13.35 10.13
C MET A 76 7.37 13.45 9.47
N PRO A 77 8.23 12.43 9.68
CA PRO A 77 9.56 12.42 9.07
C PRO A 77 9.45 12.34 7.54
N LYS A 78 10.43 12.90 6.82
CA LYS A 78 10.45 12.84 5.35
C LYS A 78 10.85 11.46 4.85
N LEU A 79 10.29 11.03 3.71
CA LEU A 79 10.66 9.78 3.04
C LEU A 79 12.18 9.69 2.85
N GLY A 80 12.82 8.69 3.47
CA GLY A 80 14.27 8.48 3.44
C GLY A 80 15.06 9.03 4.64
N GLU A 81 14.41 9.64 5.64
CA GLU A 81 15.10 10.04 6.88
C GLU A 81 15.62 8.83 7.68
N ALA A 82 16.83 8.96 8.25
CA ALA A 82 17.33 8.02 9.24
C ALA A 82 16.36 7.95 10.43
N ASN A 83 16.04 6.74 10.88
CA ASN A 83 15.07 6.46 11.96
C ASN A 83 13.65 6.98 11.69
N TYR A 84 13.24 7.08 10.41
CA TYR A 84 11.88 7.43 9.97
C TYR A 84 10.80 6.73 10.79
N VAL A 85 10.98 5.43 11.02
CA VAL A 85 10.00 4.60 11.74
C VAL A 85 9.87 5.03 13.20
N GLU A 86 10.99 5.34 13.85
CA GLU A 86 11.02 5.68 15.28
C GLU A 86 10.47 7.08 15.53
N LYS A 87 10.82 8.04 14.67
CA LYS A 87 10.24 9.39 14.67
C LYS A 87 8.75 9.37 14.37
N SER A 88 8.30 8.58 13.39
CA SER A 88 6.88 8.43 13.08
C SER A 88 6.10 7.86 14.26
N MET A 89 6.71 7.00 15.06
CA MET A 89 6.09 6.37 16.24
C MET A 89 6.05 7.26 17.48
N GLN A 90 6.96 8.24 17.59
CA GLN A 90 6.98 9.21 18.70
C GLN A 90 5.93 10.33 18.57
N ILE A 91 5.35 10.48 17.39
CA ILE A 91 4.33 11.50 17.08
C ILE A 91 2.92 10.97 17.38
N MET A 92 2.76 9.65 17.46
CA MET A 92 1.50 8.98 17.77
C MET A 92 1.19 9.09 19.28
N ASP A 93 -0.04 9.46 19.61
CA ASP A 93 -0.50 9.63 20.99
C ASP A 93 -0.43 8.29 21.78
N GLU A 94 -0.27 8.38 23.10
CA GLU A 94 0.07 7.26 24.00
C GLU A 94 -0.96 6.10 23.93
N GLY A 95 -2.22 6.42 23.59
CA GLY A 95 -3.32 5.45 23.38
C GLY A 95 -3.27 4.70 22.03
N GLU A 96 -2.81 5.34 20.96
CA GLU A 96 -2.64 4.72 19.62
C GLU A 96 -1.33 3.89 19.53
N ARG A 97 -0.35 4.27 20.36
CA ARG A 97 0.93 3.59 20.50
C ARG A 97 0.76 2.12 20.87
N HIS A 98 -0.14 1.79 21.78
CA HIS A 98 -0.28 0.42 22.30
C HIS A 98 -0.92 -0.57 21.30
N ILE A 99 -1.67 -0.07 20.30
CA ILE A 99 -2.32 -0.89 19.27
C ILE A 99 -1.43 -1.04 18.03
N THR A 100 -0.65 -0.01 17.71
CA THR A 100 0.18 0.03 16.50
C THR A 100 1.62 -0.48 16.73
N ILE A 101 2.21 -0.23 17.90
CA ILE A 101 3.66 -0.47 18.16
C ILE A 101 3.98 -1.92 18.53
N VAL A 102 3.05 -2.69 19.10
CA VAL A 102 3.44 -4.00 19.66
C VAL A 102 3.78 -5.06 18.58
N SER A 103 3.50 -4.87 17.28
CA SER A 103 4.09 -5.79 16.27
C SER A 103 3.99 -5.43 14.78
N MET A 104 2.99 -4.69 14.30
CA MET A 104 2.58 -4.89 12.90
C MET A 104 2.98 -3.81 11.90
N PHE A 105 3.14 -2.52 12.26
CA PHE A 105 3.17 -1.45 11.24
C PHE A 105 4.36 -1.50 10.28
N LYS A 106 5.59 -1.69 10.80
CA LYS A 106 6.82 -1.76 10.00
C LYS A 106 6.88 -3.05 9.17
N VAL A 107 6.57 -4.18 9.80
CA VAL A 107 6.55 -5.49 9.15
C VAL A 107 5.49 -5.52 8.06
N TYR A 108 4.32 -4.92 8.29
CA TYR A 108 3.23 -4.83 7.34
C TYR A 108 3.59 -4.03 6.09
N HIS A 109 4.13 -2.81 6.23
CA HIS A 109 4.52 -2.01 5.06
C HIS A 109 5.66 -2.67 4.29
N PHE A 110 6.65 -3.24 4.99
CA PHE A 110 7.75 -3.94 4.34
C PHE A 110 7.27 -5.22 3.63
N ASN A 111 6.33 -5.96 4.22
CA ASN A 111 5.72 -7.15 3.64
C ASN A 111 4.91 -6.79 2.37
N ILE A 112 4.12 -5.73 2.40
CA ILE A 112 3.40 -5.23 1.22
C ILE A 112 4.37 -4.81 0.13
N SER A 113 5.42 -4.06 0.45
CA SER A 113 6.43 -3.66 -0.52
C SER A 113 7.18 -4.86 -1.13
N LEU A 114 7.48 -5.89 -0.33
CA LEU A 114 8.08 -7.13 -0.82
C LEU A 114 7.13 -7.94 -1.70
N LEU A 115 5.85 -8.06 -1.32
CA LEU A 115 4.83 -8.72 -2.13
C LEU A 115 4.64 -7.99 -3.47
N PHE A 116 4.59 -6.67 -3.42
CA PHE A 116 4.53 -5.82 -4.60
C PHE A 116 5.72 -6.06 -5.54
N LEU A 117 6.94 -6.00 -5.02
CA LEU A 117 8.15 -6.24 -5.79
C LEU A 117 8.21 -7.68 -6.33
N GLY A 118 7.80 -8.66 -5.53
CA GLY A 118 7.73 -10.06 -5.91
C GLY A 118 6.80 -10.30 -7.09
N ILE A 119 5.61 -9.68 -7.10
CA ILE A 119 4.67 -9.76 -8.24
C ILE A 119 5.33 -9.20 -9.51
N LEU A 120 5.98 -8.04 -9.42
CA LEU A 120 6.65 -7.43 -10.58
C LEU A 120 7.80 -8.28 -11.12
N ILE A 121 8.63 -8.83 -10.23
CA ILE A 121 9.75 -9.70 -10.62
C ILE A 121 9.23 -10.96 -11.30
N LEU A 122 8.18 -11.62 -10.77
CA LEU A 122 7.63 -12.81 -11.39
C LEU A 122 6.98 -12.50 -12.75
N VAL A 123 6.25 -11.38 -12.88
CA VAL A 123 5.71 -10.93 -14.18
C VAL A 123 6.85 -10.74 -15.19
N TRP A 124 7.93 -10.06 -14.78
CA TRP A 124 9.10 -9.83 -15.63
C TRP A 124 9.78 -11.14 -16.06
N ILE A 125 10.09 -12.03 -15.10
CA ILE A 125 10.72 -13.33 -15.38
C ILE A 125 9.80 -14.19 -16.25
N SER A 126 8.50 -14.13 -16.03
CA SER A 126 7.53 -14.92 -16.78
C SER A 126 7.51 -14.54 -18.26
N ILE A 127 7.49 -13.24 -18.57
CA ILE A 127 7.43 -12.73 -19.95
C ILE A 127 8.79 -12.80 -20.63
N VAL A 128 9.86 -12.30 -19.99
CA VAL A 128 11.20 -12.27 -20.60
C VAL A 128 11.84 -13.66 -20.65
N GLY A 129 11.63 -14.46 -19.60
CA GLY A 129 12.14 -15.83 -19.53
C GLY A 129 11.28 -16.86 -20.25
N ASN A 130 10.09 -16.46 -20.73
CA ASN A 130 9.12 -17.34 -21.39
C ASN A 130 8.74 -18.58 -20.54
N TYR A 131 8.65 -18.38 -19.22
CA TYR A 131 8.22 -19.38 -18.24
C TYR A 131 6.84 -19.02 -17.72
N ASN A 132 5.91 -19.97 -17.60
CA ASN A 132 4.59 -19.69 -17.04
C ASN A 132 4.63 -19.65 -15.49
N GLN A 133 4.73 -18.44 -14.92
CA GLN A 133 4.70 -18.23 -13.46
C GLN A 133 3.34 -17.76 -12.94
N ALA A 134 2.27 -17.88 -13.75
CA ALA A 134 0.92 -17.46 -13.38
C ALA A 134 0.45 -18.02 -12.01
N PRO A 135 0.68 -19.30 -11.65
CA PRO A 135 0.28 -19.80 -10.33
C PRO A 135 0.96 -19.05 -9.17
N GLY A 136 2.25 -18.71 -9.31
CA GLY A 136 2.99 -17.95 -8.30
C GLY A 136 2.48 -16.52 -8.17
N ILE A 137 2.20 -15.87 -9.30
CA ILE A 137 1.65 -14.52 -9.35
C ILE A 137 0.26 -14.48 -8.69
N ILE A 138 -0.61 -15.47 -8.95
CA ILE A 138 -1.94 -15.59 -8.32
C ILE A 138 -1.81 -15.65 -6.79
N VAL A 139 -0.93 -16.51 -6.28
CA VAL A 139 -0.71 -16.63 -4.82
C VAL A 139 -0.25 -15.31 -4.22
N LEU A 140 0.68 -14.61 -4.86
CA LEU A 140 1.17 -13.33 -4.37
C LEU A 140 0.10 -12.24 -4.40
N ILE A 141 -0.76 -12.19 -5.42
CA ILE A 141 -1.89 -11.25 -5.48
C ILE A 141 -2.88 -11.51 -4.33
N ILE A 142 -3.20 -12.78 -4.05
CA ILE A 142 -4.08 -13.14 -2.93
C ILE A 142 -3.46 -12.71 -1.60
N LEU A 143 -2.17 -12.99 -1.39
CA LEU A 143 -1.45 -12.56 -0.19
C LEU A 143 -1.42 -11.04 -0.05
N PHE A 144 -1.16 -10.32 -1.15
CA PHE A 144 -1.17 -8.86 -1.16
C PHE A 144 -2.54 -8.32 -0.75
N GLY A 145 -3.62 -8.80 -1.37
CA GLY A 145 -4.98 -8.41 -1.05
C GLY A 145 -5.33 -8.71 0.42
N TYR A 146 -5.02 -9.92 0.90
CA TYR A 146 -5.29 -10.32 2.28
C TYR A 146 -4.58 -9.42 3.29
N ASN A 147 -3.29 -9.15 3.09
CA ASN A 147 -2.52 -8.28 3.97
C ASN A 147 -3.13 -6.87 3.95
N VAL A 148 -3.25 -6.29 2.76
CA VAL A 148 -3.66 -4.89 2.60
C VAL A 148 -5.05 -4.63 3.16
N PHE A 149 -6.05 -5.41 2.73
CA PHE A 149 -7.42 -5.21 3.18
C PHE A 149 -7.63 -5.66 4.61
N GLY A 150 -6.91 -6.69 5.08
CA GLY A 150 -6.96 -7.13 6.48
C GLY A 150 -6.50 -6.03 7.45
N TYR A 151 -5.43 -5.32 7.10
CA TYR A 151 -4.97 -4.16 7.87
C TYR A 151 -5.95 -3.00 7.78
N LEU A 152 -6.34 -2.58 6.58
CA LEU A 152 -7.28 -1.45 6.40
C LEU A 152 -8.59 -1.70 7.14
N TRP A 153 -9.10 -2.93 7.10
CA TRP A 153 -10.31 -3.30 7.84
C TRP A 153 -10.12 -3.16 9.36
N LYS A 154 -9.02 -3.67 9.92
CA LYS A 154 -8.72 -3.56 11.36
C LYS A 154 -8.58 -2.11 11.81
N VAL A 155 -7.88 -1.28 11.03
CA VAL A 155 -7.74 0.16 11.32
C VAL A 155 -9.08 0.88 11.19
N SER A 156 -9.89 0.55 10.18
CA SER A 156 -11.20 1.20 9.99
C SER A 156 -12.18 0.93 11.14
N ARG A 157 -12.07 -0.23 11.80
CA ARG A 157 -12.89 -0.59 12.96
C ARG A 157 -12.52 0.26 14.18
N PHE A 158 -11.23 0.48 14.42
CA PHE A 158 -10.75 1.32 15.53
C PHE A 158 -11.30 2.74 15.46
N TYR A 159 -11.34 3.36 14.28
CA TYR A 159 -11.88 4.72 14.12
C TYR A 159 -13.41 4.82 14.13
N ARG A 160 -14.13 3.69 14.10
CA ARG A 160 -15.60 3.64 14.17
C ARG A 160 -16.13 3.40 15.58
N GLU A 161 -15.33 2.79 16.45
CA GLU A 161 -15.57 2.73 17.90
C GLU A 161 -15.31 4.13 18.53
#